data_AF-A0A8S3FKW7-F1
#
_entry.id   AF-A0A8S3FKW7-F1
#
_cell.length_a   1.000
_cell.length_b   1.000
_cell.length_c   1.000
_cell.angle_alpha   90.00
_cell.angle_beta   90.00
_cell.angle_gamma   90.00
#
_symmetry.space_group_name_H-M   'P 1'
#
loop_
_entity.id
_entity.type
_entity.pdbx_description
1 polymer ?
#
loop_
_entity_poly.entity_id
_entity_poly.type
_entity_poly.pdbx_seq_one_letter_code
_entity_poly.pdbx_strand_id
1 'polypeptide(L)'
;TTIVAVEYDGGVVIGADTRTSSGSFVMNRFTDKLTKITDRIFCLRSGSAADTQTIAQIVTYQLDFLSAEANEPPLVRTAANCVRRLIYEYRDDFVAGMIVAGWDKKLGGQVYSCPLGGLLARQPISLGGSGSTY
;
A
#
# COMPACT_ATOMS: atom_id res chain seq x y z
N THR A 1 -12.02 -8.32 1.90
CA THR A 1 -10.93 -7.40 2.28
C THR A 1 -11.47 -6.00 2.36
N THR A 2 -11.13 -5.28 3.42
CA THR A 2 -11.40 -3.86 3.63
C THR A 2 -10.14 -3.24 4.20
N ILE A 3 -9.59 -2.26 3.48
CA ILE A 3 -8.44 -1.47 3.89
C ILE A 3 -8.81 0.00 3.83
N VAL A 4 -8.28 0.79 4.77
CA VAL A 4 -8.56 2.23 4.89
C VAL A 4 -7.31 2.99 5.28
N ALA A 5 -7.14 4.17 4.69
CA ALA A 5 -6.15 5.14 5.12
C ALA A 5 -6.78 6.55 5.15
N VAL A 6 -6.52 7.28 6.22
CA VAL A 6 -7.05 8.63 6.48
C VAL A 6 -5.91 9.55 6.90
N GLU A 7 -5.74 10.65 6.18
CA GLU A 7 -4.85 11.75 6.53
C GLU A 7 -5.49 12.63 7.61
N TYR A 8 -4.72 13.02 8.62
CA TYR A 8 -5.14 13.94 9.68
C TYR A 8 -4.03 14.94 10.01
N ASP A 9 -4.33 15.97 10.78
CA ASP A 9 -3.32 16.94 11.21
C ASP A 9 -2.29 16.28 12.15
N GLY A 10 -1.10 16.03 11.60
CA GLY A 10 -0.01 15.34 12.29
C GLY A 10 0.35 13.97 11.71
N GLY A 11 -0.43 13.40 10.79
CA GLY A 11 -0.06 12.10 10.19
C GLY A 11 -1.14 11.38 9.39
N VAL A 12 -1.08 10.05 9.45
CA VAL A 12 -2.05 9.15 8.81
C VAL A 12 -2.48 8.05 9.77
N VAL A 13 -3.76 7.70 9.73
CA VAL A 13 -4.32 6.50 10.37
C VAL A 13 -4.60 5.47 9.29
N ILE A 14 -4.16 4.24 9.51
CA ILE A 14 -4.36 3.13 8.59
C ILE A 14 -5.07 1.97 9.29
N GLY A 15 -5.86 1.22 8.56
CA GLY A 15 -6.60 0.08 9.09
C GLY A 15 -6.85 -0.98 8.03
N ALA A 16 -6.94 -2.23 8.47
CA ALA A 16 -7.29 -3.35 7.62
C ALA A 16 -8.09 -4.39 8.41
N ASP A 17 -9.00 -5.07 7.73
CA ASP A 17 -9.56 -6.32 8.23
C ASP A 17 -8.54 -7.45 8.11
N THR A 18 -8.75 -8.55 8.83
CA THR A 18 -7.78 -9.66 8.89
C THR A 18 -8.22 -10.92 8.12
N ARG A 19 -9.35 -10.88 7.41
CA ARG A 19 -9.92 -12.06 6.73
C ARG A 19 -9.33 -12.27 5.34
N THR A 20 -8.91 -13.49 5.03
CA THR A 20 -8.54 -13.95 3.68
C THR A 20 -9.44 -15.12 3.29
N SER A 21 -9.98 -15.10 2.08
CA SER A 21 -10.90 -16.11 1.57
C SER A 21 -10.44 -16.66 0.21
N SER A 22 -10.81 -17.90 -0.07
CA SER A 22 -10.74 -18.50 -1.40
C SER A 22 -12.17 -18.79 -1.83
N GLY A 23 -12.71 -17.96 -2.74
CA GLY A 23 -14.14 -17.94 -3.02
C GLY A 23 -14.97 -17.69 -1.77
N SER A 24 -15.94 -18.57 -1.49
CA SER A 24 -16.81 -18.52 -0.30
C SER A 24 -16.14 -19.03 0.98
N PHE A 25 -15.00 -19.71 0.89
CA PHE A 25 -14.35 -20.32 2.03
C PHE A 25 -13.38 -19.35 2.72
N VAL A 26 -13.50 -19.20 4.05
CA VAL A 26 -12.58 -18.38 4.84
C VAL A 26 -11.31 -19.18 5.17
N MET A 27 -10.25 -18.91 4.42
CA MET A 27 -8.95 -19.57 4.57
C MET A 27 -8.23 -19.13 5.85
N ASN A 28 -8.27 -17.83 6.16
CA ASN A 28 -7.60 -17.28 7.33
C ASN A 28 -8.41 -16.11 7.90
N ARG A 29 -8.45 -16.00 9.23
CA ARG A 29 -9.11 -14.90 9.96
C ARG A 29 -8.14 -13.87 10.54
N PHE A 30 -6.84 -14.14 10.45
CA PHE A 30 -5.76 -13.37 11.10
C PHE A 30 -4.61 -13.07 10.12
N THR A 31 -4.92 -12.69 8.88
CA THR A 31 -3.92 -12.22 7.93
C THR A 31 -3.63 -10.74 8.14
N ASP A 32 -2.36 -10.40 8.32
CA ASP A 32 -1.92 -9.00 8.30
C ASP A 32 -1.87 -8.49 6.85
N LYS A 33 -2.59 -7.40 6.57
CA LYS A 33 -2.64 -6.77 5.24
C LYS A 33 -1.90 -5.43 5.18
N LEU A 34 -1.29 -5.02 6.30
CA LEU A 34 -0.51 -3.80 6.42
C LEU A 34 0.96 -4.18 6.34
N THR A 35 1.57 -4.00 5.17
CA THR A 35 3.00 -4.26 5.03
C THR A 35 3.78 -3.00 5.37
N LYS A 36 4.62 -3.09 6.40
CA LYS A 36 5.61 -2.07 6.72
C LYS A 36 6.64 -1.99 5.59
N ILE A 37 6.74 -0.82 4.96
CA ILE A 37 7.73 -0.57 3.90
C ILE A 37 8.97 0.08 4.50
N THR A 38 8.77 1.11 5.32
CA THR A 38 9.81 1.73 6.15
C THR A 38 9.25 2.02 7.54
N ASP A 39 10.03 2.64 8.43
CA ASP A 39 9.54 3.06 9.75
C ASP A 39 8.34 4.00 9.71
N ARG A 40 8.14 4.73 8.60
CA ARG A 40 7.08 5.76 8.47
C ARG A 40 6.16 5.56 7.27
N ILE A 41 6.34 4.49 6.49
CA ILE A 41 5.56 4.22 5.28
C ILE A 41 5.04 2.79 5.32
N PHE A 42 3.74 2.65 5.08
CA PHE A 42 3.03 1.38 5.01
C PHE A 42 2.32 1.23 3.68
N CYS A 43 2.21 -0.02 3.24
CA CYS A 43 1.46 -0.40 2.06
C CYS A 43 0.30 -1.32 2.49
N LEU A 44 -0.92 -0.89 2.21
CA LEU A 44 -2.14 -1.63 2.50
C LEU A 44 -2.51 -2.45 1.26
N ARG A 45 -2.78 -3.74 1.46
CA ARG A 45 -2.86 -4.71 0.37
C ARG A 45 -4.29 -5.18 0.12
N SER A 46 -4.73 -5.09 -1.15
CA SER A 46 -6.00 -5.64 -1.63
C SER A 46 -5.83 -6.28 -3.02
N GLY A 47 -6.52 -7.41 -3.23
CA GLY A 47 -6.38 -8.22 -4.45
C GLY A 47 -5.77 -9.59 -4.13
N SER A 48 -5.00 -10.14 -5.06
CA SER A 48 -4.24 -11.37 -4.86
C SER A 48 -3.24 -11.18 -3.71
N ALA A 49 -3.31 -12.08 -2.72
CA ALA A 49 -2.43 -12.02 -1.56
C ALA A 49 -0.95 -12.19 -1.96
N ALA A 50 -0.67 -13.07 -2.92
CA ALA A 50 0.68 -13.32 -3.40
C ALA A 50 1.23 -12.10 -4.16
N ASP A 51 0.49 -11.59 -5.13
CA ASP A 51 0.95 -10.50 -6.01
C ASP A 51 1.23 -9.23 -5.19
N THR A 52 0.28 -8.85 -4.33
CA THR A 52 0.42 -7.65 -3.49
C THR A 52 1.55 -7.79 -2.46
N GLN A 53 1.82 -9.01 -1.96
CA GLN A 53 2.94 -9.24 -1.06
C GLN A 53 4.28 -9.11 -1.79
N THR A 54 4.39 -9.71 -2.98
CA THR A 54 5.58 -9.62 -3.83
C THR A 54 5.89 -8.18 -4.18
N ILE A 55 4.91 -7.40 -4.64
CA ILE A 55 5.08 -5.98 -4.94
C ILE A 55 5.58 -5.23 -3.70
N ALA A 56 4.95 -5.42 -2.54
CA ALA A 56 5.35 -4.75 -1.31
C ALA A 56 6.81 -5.07 -0.93
N GLN A 57 7.22 -6.34 -1.02
CA GLN A 57 8.59 -6.77 -0.70
C GLN A 57 9.63 -6.18 -1.66
N ILE A 58 9.34 -6.14 -2.96
CA ILE A 58 10.22 -5.52 -3.95
C ILE A 58 10.37 -4.02 -3.67
N VAL A 59 9.28 -3.33 -3.33
CA VAL A 59 9.31 -1.89 -3.02
C VAL A 59 10.08 -1.62 -1.73
N THR A 60 9.90 -2.43 -0.68
CA THR A 60 10.71 -2.34 0.55
C THR A 60 12.19 -2.41 0.21
N TYR A 61 12.62 -3.43 -0.53
CA TYR A 61 14.02 -3.60 -0.93
C TYR A 61 14.55 -2.40 -1.73
N GLN A 62 13.78 -1.91 -2.72
CA GLN A 62 14.19 -0.75 -3.52
C GLN A 62 14.34 0.52 -2.68
N LEU A 63 13.45 0.74 -1.71
CA LEU A 63 13.49 1.93 -0.86
C LEU A 63 14.56 1.84 0.22
N ASP A 64 14.84 0.66 0.76
CA ASP A 64 15.95 0.44 1.69
C ASP A 64 17.28 0.75 1.01
N PHE A 65 17.47 0.28 -0.23
CA PHE A 65 18.65 0.61 -1.02
C PHE A 65 18.76 2.12 -1.29
N LEU A 66 17.69 2.75 -1.74
CA LEU A 66 17.67 4.20 -2.00
C LEU A 66 17.93 5.02 -0.73
N SER A 67 17.40 4.58 0.41
CA SER A 67 17.60 5.26 1.69
C SER A 67 19.04 5.15 2.16
N ALA A 68 19.67 3.98 1.97
CA ALA A 68 21.08 3.78 2.29
C ALA A 68 21.99 4.61 1.40
N GLU A 69 21.70 4.72 0.10
CA GLU A 69 22.48 5.53 -0.84
C GLU A 69 22.37 7.03 -0.57
N ALA A 70 21.14 7.52 -0.34
CA ALA A 70 20.89 8.94 -0.07
C ALA A 70 21.21 9.36 1.38
N ASN A 71 21.43 8.39 2.27
CA ASN A 71 21.50 8.56 3.72
C ASN A 71 20.33 9.39 4.28
N GLU A 72 19.14 9.19 3.72
CA GLU A 72 17.92 9.92 4.05
C GLU A 72 16.70 8.99 4.00
N PRO A 73 15.70 9.14 4.91
CA PRO A 73 14.45 8.41 4.80
C PRO A 73 13.70 8.73 3.49
N PRO A 74 13.11 7.73 2.81
CA PRO A 74 12.44 7.96 1.55
C PRO A 74 11.15 8.76 1.73
N LEU A 75 10.78 9.53 0.69
CA LEU A 75 9.51 10.25 0.64
C LEU A 75 8.34 9.30 0.36
N VAL A 76 7.15 9.62 0.91
CA VAL A 76 5.93 8.80 0.69
C VAL A 76 5.60 8.74 -0.80
N ARG A 77 5.75 9.87 -1.50
CA ARG A 77 5.54 9.95 -2.95
C ARG A 77 6.49 9.03 -3.73
N THR A 78 7.73 8.85 -3.29
CA THR A 78 8.69 7.96 -3.96
C THR A 78 8.22 6.51 -3.84
N ALA A 79 7.86 6.08 -2.62
CA ALA A 79 7.31 4.75 -2.39
C ALA A 79 6.05 4.50 -3.22
N ALA A 80 5.15 5.48 -3.28
CA ALA A 80 3.92 5.40 -4.06
C ALA A 80 4.17 5.25 -5.57
N ASN A 81 5.20 5.91 -6.10
CA ASN A 81 5.59 5.75 -7.50
C ASN A 81 6.23 4.39 -7.79
N CYS A 82 7.02 3.83 -6.85
CA CYS A 82 7.57 2.48 -7.01
C CYS A 82 6.46 1.42 -7.06
N VAL A 83 5.46 1.51 -6.16
CA VAL A 83 4.28 0.64 -6.17
C VAL A 83 3.52 0.79 -7.49
N ARG A 84 3.22 2.02 -7.90
CA ARG A 84 2.52 2.32 -9.16
C ARG A 84 3.23 1.73 -10.36
N ARG A 85 4.55 1.87 -10.44
CA ARG A 85 5.35 1.35 -11.55
C ARG A 85 5.18 -0.16 -11.67
N LEU A 86 5.32 -0.91 -10.57
CA LEU A 86 5.18 -2.37 -10.58
C LEU A 86 3.76 -2.82 -10.90
N ILE A 87 2.74 -2.15 -10.36
CA ILE A 87 1.33 -2.44 -10.68
C ILE A 87 1.05 -2.18 -12.17
N TYR A 88 1.62 -1.13 -12.75
CA TYR A 88 1.42 -0.82 -14.16
C TYR A 88 2.17 -1.80 -15.08
N GLU A 89 3.42 -2.12 -14.73
CA GLU A 89 4.28 -3.01 -15.51
C GLU A 89 3.71 -4.43 -15.60
N TYR A 90 3.21 -4.96 -14.48
CA TYR A 90 2.63 -6.30 -14.39
C TYR A 90 1.09 -6.28 -14.40
N ARG A 91 0.47 -5.24 -14.98
CA ARG A 91 -1.00 -5.06 -14.94
C ARG A 91 -1.80 -6.18 -15.58
N ASP A 92 -1.19 -6.93 -16.50
CA ASP A 92 -1.81 -8.05 -17.20
C ASP A 92 -1.59 -9.40 -16.47
N ASP A 93 -0.64 -9.47 -15.52
CA ASP A 93 -0.28 -10.68 -14.77
C ASP A 93 -0.71 -10.62 -13.29
N PHE A 94 -0.75 -9.42 -12.69
CA PHE A 94 -1.00 -9.22 -11.26
C PHE A 94 -2.37 -8.58 -10.98
N VAL A 95 -3.04 -9.11 -9.97
CA VAL A 95 -4.28 -8.54 -9.43
C VAL A 95 -3.94 -7.79 -8.14
N ALA A 96 -3.49 -6.54 -8.28
CA ALA A 96 -3.04 -5.72 -7.16
C ALA A 96 -3.71 -4.34 -7.13
N GLY A 97 -4.43 -4.07 -6.05
CA GLY A 97 -4.87 -2.73 -5.66
C GLY A 97 -4.27 -2.40 -4.29
N MET A 98 -3.47 -1.34 -4.22
CA MET A 98 -2.72 -1.00 -3.02
C MET A 98 -2.95 0.45 -2.61
N ILE A 99 -2.85 0.71 -1.31
CA ILE A 99 -2.81 2.08 -0.77
C ILE A 99 -1.45 2.27 -0.12
N VAL A 100 -0.74 3.32 -0.50
CA VAL A 100 0.51 3.72 0.16
C VAL A 100 0.20 4.89 1.07
N ALA A 101 0.45 4.72 2.35
CA ALA A 101 0.21 5.74 3.36
C ALA A 101 1.44 5.88 4.26
N GLY A 102 1.77 7.11 4.62
CA GLY A 102 2.89 7.35 5.49
C GLY A 102 3.07 8.82 5.83
N TRP A 103 4.21 9.11 6.44
CA TRP A 103 4.61 10.47 6.79
C TRP A 103 6.02 10.75 6.26
N ASP A 104 6.23 11.91 5.67
CA ASP A 104 7.57 12.43 5.37
C ASP A 104 7.74 13.89 5.80
N LYS A 105 9.01 14.34 5.86
CA LYS A 105 9.37 15.68 6.32
C LYS A 105 8.92 16.81 5.39
N LYS A 106 8.52 16.49 4.15
CA LYS A 106 8.25 17.48 3.10
C LYS A 106 6.79 17.87 3.05
N LEU A 107 5.90 16.87 3.07
CA LEU A 107 4.45 17.07 2.94
C LEU A 107 3.67 16.51 4.13
N GLY A 108 4.34 15.94 5.14
CA GLY A 108 3.69 15.35 6.30
C GLY A 108 2.97 14.06 5.95
N GLY A 109 1.81 13.86 6.60
CA GLY A 109 0.93 12.73 6.36
C GLY A 109 0.39 12.73 4.93
N GLN A 110 0.49 11.59 4.25
CA GLN A 110 0.04 11.46 2.86
C GLN A 110 -0.56 10.09 2.61
N VAL A 111 -1.64 10.07 1.84
CA VAL A 111 -2.29 8.84 1.37
C VAL A 111 -2.35 8.85 -0.16
N TYR A 112 -1.88 7.76 -0.75
CA TYR A 112 -1.87 7.50 -2.18
C TYR A 112 -2.61 6.22 -2.52
N SER A 113 -3.65 6.33 -3.34
CA SER A 113 -4.37 5.19 -3.89
C SER A 113 -3.73 4.74 -5.21
N CYS A 114 -3.46 3.43 -5.31
CA CYS A 114 -2.96 2.79 -6.52
C CYS A 114 -3.82 1.57 -6.87
N PRO A 115 -4.96 1.78 -7.57
CA PRO A 115 -5.81 0.68 -8.00
C PRO A 115 -5.16 -0.11 -9.15
N LEU A 116 -5.82 -1.20 -9.54
CA LEU A 116 -5.44 -1.98 -10.72
C LEU A 116 -5.36 -1.04 -11.95
N GLY A 117 -4.34 -1.26 -12.79
CA GLY A 117 -4.07 -0.43 -13.96
C GLY A 117 -3.11 0.73 -13.73
N GLY A 118 -2.55 0.90 -12.52
CA GLY A 118 -1.41 1.78 -12.29
C GLY A 118 -1.71 3.28 -12.26
N LEU A 119 -2.97 3.64 -12.00
CA LEU A 119 -3.31 5.01 -11.60
C LEU A 119 -2.63 5.33 -10.26
N LEU A 120 -2.22 6.58 -10.08
CA LEU A 120 -1.75 7.07 -8.78
C LEU A 120 -2.48 8.36 -8.43
N ALA A 121 -3.28 8.30 -7.37
CA ALA A 121 -4.06 9.44 -6.90
C ALA A 121 -3.75 9.74 -5.42
N ARG A 122 -3.38 10.99 -5.13
CA ARG A 122 -3.30 11.47 -3.74
C ARG A 122 -4.70 11.88 -3.29
N GLN A 123 -5.15 11.37 -2.15
CA GLN A 123 -6.47 11.66 -1.59
C GLN A 123 -6.37 11.73 -0.07
N PRO A 124 -7.15 12.57 0.63
CA PRO A 124 -7.13 12.63 2.09
C PRO A 124 -7.65 11.35 2.73
N ILE A 125 -8.51 10.60 2.02
CA ILE A 125 -9.07 9.33 2.45
C ILE A 125 -9.01 8.37 1.26
N SER A 126 -8.60 7.13 1.52
CA SER A 126 -8.66 6.05 0.53
C SER A 126 -9.16 4.77 1.16
N LEU A 127 -10.04 4.08 0.42
CA LEU A 127 -10.67 2.83 0.80
C LEU A 127 -10.40 1.79 -0.30
N GLY A 128 -10.16 0.55 0.09
CA GLY A 128 -9.84 -0.53 -0.84
C GLY A 128 -10.41 -1.89 -0.44
N GLY A 129 -10.53 -2.77 -1.41
CA GLY A 129 -11.05 -4.12 -1.26
C GLY A 129 -12.56 -4.22 -1.43
N SER A 130 -13.07 -5.46 -1.37
CA SER A 130 -14.47 -5.79 -1.63
C SER A 130 -15.46 -5.18 -0.63
N GLY A 131 -14.99 -4.73 0.54
CA GLY A 131 -15.82 -4.05 1.54
C GLY A 131 -15.67 -2.54 1.55
N SER A 132 -15.06 -1.92 0.53
CA SER A 132 -14.78 -0.48 0.49
C SER A 132 -16.01 0.43 0.41
N THR A 133 -17.18 -0.13 0.07
CA THR A 133 -18.44 0.62 -0.06
C THR A 133 -19.18 0.81 1.26
N TYR A 134 -18.78 0.12 2.32
CA TYR A 134 -19.41 0.14 3.65
C TYR A 134 -18.64 1.08 4.58
#